data_AF-A0ABD3P0I2-F1
#
_entry.id   AF-A0ABD3P0I2-F1
#
_cell.length_a   1.000
_cell.length_b   1.000
_cell.length_c   1.000
_cell.angle_alpha   90.00
_cell.angle_beta   90.00
_cell.angle_gamma   90.00
#
_symmetry.space_group_name_H-M   'P 1'
#
loop_
_entity.id
_entity.type
_entity.pdbx_description
1 polymer ?
#
loop_
_entity_poly.entity_id
_entity_poly.type
_entity_poly.pdbx_seq_one_letter_code
_entity_poly.pdbx_strand_id
1 'polypeptide(L)'
;MDAESDADSTESSRSEGTAPQVRKTTASVTSGGQTLRPIAGNTPMEILAGVIAAASIGTSAAAMVLSPSNIVFLAGGFSCAIGPYAYYQQRRLTDVVALQETHKALSEQVDRLGKENTRLHETVVELSATVDRLEDVEQALDVITQTQGQSVAAFEEQVKDNRDILLRMQSNLKANILQNLLQVVIRSDNDASLTIEEHEIGDLIKRFKGINGVEINEDRFRSVIMSSGGSLQCVMDIIRNLIDDKVPAGDEIFIIKD
;
A
#
# COMPACT_ATOMS: atom_id res chain seq x y z
N MET A 1 -14.70 37.87 -31.11
CA MET A 1 -15.62 38.62 -30.24
C MET A 1 -16.85 37.74 -30.10
N ASP A 2 -17.04 36.92 -29.08
CA ASP A 2 -16.32 36.75 -27.82
C ASP A 2 -16.39 35.26 -27.46
N ALA A 3 -15.30 34.76 -26.89
CA ALA A 3 -15.15 33.41 -26.41
C ALA A 3 -15.18 33.47 -24.89
N GLU A 4 -16.03 32.68 -24.23
CA GLU A 4 -15.72 32.28 -22.86
C GLU A 4 -16.35 30.92 -22.57
N SER A 5 -15.45 29.97 -22.42
CA SER A 5 -15.66 28.54 -22.19
C SER A 5 -15.26 28.25 -20.74
N ASP A 6 -16.06 27.41 -20.12
CA ASP A 6 -15.73 26.38 -19.14
C ASP A 6 -14.47 26.55 -18.27
N ALA A 7 -14.67 26.54 -16.96
CA ALA A 7 -14.02 25.57 -16.06
C ALA A 7 -14.50 25.79 -14.62
N ASP A 8 -15.54 25.05 -14.25
CA ASP A 8 -15.82 24.68 -12.86
C ASP A 8 -14.82 23.60 -12.45
N SER A 9 -14.06 23.85 -11.39
CA SER A 9 -13.23 22.84 -10.73
C SER A 9 -13.02 23.17 -9.25
N THR A 10 -14.00 22.76 -8.45
CA THR A 10 -13.81 21.96 -7.22
C THR A 10 -12.48 22.13 -6.47
N GLU A 11 -12.50 23.00 -5.45
CA GLU A 11 -11.60 22.97 -4.31
C GLU A 11 -11.77 21.66 -3.53
N SER A 12 -10.87 20.71 -3.76
CA SER A 12 -10.71 19.51 -2.93
C SER A 12 -9.64 19.79 -1.88
N SER A 13 -10.10 19.94 -0.64
CA SER A 13 -9.28 20.02 0.57
C SER A 13 -8.45 18.75 0.73
N ARG A 14 -7.22 18.77 0.19
CA ARG A 14 -6.18 17.78 0.47
C ARG A 14 -5.73 17.94 1.92
N SER A 15 -6.22 17.06 2.79
CA SER A 15 -5.64 16.80 4.09
C SER A 15 -4.24 16.22 3.91
N GLU A 16 -3.23 16.99 4.31
CA GLU A 16 -1.82 16.63 4.30
C GLU A 16 -1.57 15.42 5.21
N GLY A 17 -1.56 14.23 4.61
CA GLY A 17 -0.96 13.04 5.19
C GLY A 17 0.54 13.28 5.39
N THR A 18 0.89 13.69 6.61
CA THR A 18 2.27 13.88 7.06
C THR A 18 2.97 12.52 7.01
N ALA A 19 3.76 12.30 5.95
CA ALA A 19 4.61 11.13 5.82
C ALA A 19 5.59 11.07 7.01
N PRO A 20 5.77 9.90 7.66
CA PRO A 20 6.78 9.76 8.68
C PRO A 20 8.15 9.87 8.00
N GLN A 21 8.85 10.97 8.27
CA GLN A 21 10.24 11.10 7.89
C GLN A 21 11.03 9.98 8.55
N VAL A 22 11.45 9.02 7.74
CA VAL A 22 12.47 8.02 8.08
C VAL A 22 13.77 8.79 8.34
N ARG A 23 13.95 9.16 9.61
CA ARG A 23 15.18 9.75 10.12
C ARG A 23 16.27 8.70 9.96
N LYS A 24 17.05 8.79 8.89
CA LYS A 24 18.35 8.11 8.75
C LYS A 24 19.26 8.63 9.86
N THR A 25 19.13 8.07 11.06
CA THR A 25 20.18 8.09 12.07
C THR A 25 21.28 7.17 11.57
N THR A 26 22.21 7.74 10.80
CA THR A 26 23.57 7.22 10.67
C THR A 26 24.21 7.27 12.06
N ALA A 27 23.93 6.26 12.87
CA ALA A 27 24.71 5.99 14.06
C ALA A 27 26.09 5.53 13.58
N SER A 28 27.03 6.47 13.51
CA SER A 28 28.45 6.15 13.43
C SER A 28 28.78 5.28 14.64
N VAL A 29 28.91 3.97 14.41
CA VAL A 29 29.46 3.05 15.39
C VAL A 29 30.93 3.41 15.54
N THR A 30 31.20 4.31 16.47
CA THR A 30 32.54 4.55 16.99
C THR A 30 32.89 3.30 17.80
N SER A 31 33.49 2.33 17.11
CA SER A 31 34.10 1.15 17.72
C SER A 31 35.29 1.59 18.56
N GLY A 32 35.00 2.16 19.74
CA GLY A 32 35.94 2.49 20.78
C GLY A 32 36.32 1.24 21.55
N GLY A 33 36.92 0.28 20.86
CA GLY A 33 37.66 -0.81 21.49
C GLY A 33 38.90 -0.22 22.14
N GLN A 34 38.74 0.40 23.31
CA GLN A 34 39.86 0.65 24.20
C GLN A 34 40.36 -0.70 24.67
N THR A 35 41.32 -1.25 23.92
CA THR A 35 42.20 -2.32 24.37
C THR A 35 42.72 -1.95 25.76
N LEU A 36 42.34 -2.74 26.76
CA LEU A 36 42.80 -2.62 28.14
C LEU A 36 44.31 -2.46 28.11
N ARG A 37 44.79 -1.27 28.47
CA ARG A 37 46.22 -1.00 28.55
C ARG A 37 46.79 -2.00 29.57
N PRO A 38 47.85 -2.76 29.23
CA PRO A 38 48.55 -3.53 30.23
C PRO A 38 48.96 -2.56 31.35
N ILE A 39 48.62 -2.91 32.59
CA ILE A 39 48.88 -2.09 33.78
C ILE A 39 50.35 -1.69 33.71
N ALA A 40 50.58 -0.41 33.46
CA ALA A 40 51.90 0.14 33.24
C ALA A 40 52.76 -0.16 34.47
N GLY A 41 53.98 -0.63 34.19
CA GLY A 41 54.90 -1.17 35.20
C GLY A 41 55.09 -0.26 36.41
N ASN A 42 55.36 -0.93 37.53
CA ASN A 42 55.79 -0.41 38.83
C ASN A 42 55.13 0.91 39.23
N THR A 43 54.15 0.84 40.13
CA THR A 43 53.50 2.05 40.65
C THR A 43 54.55 3.00 41.23
N PRO A 44 54.38 4.33 41.13
CA PRO A 44 55.37 5.28 41.64
C PRO A 44 55.67 5.07 43.14
N MET A 45 54.69 4.53 43.87
CA MET A 45 54.79 4.09 45.26
C MET A 45 55.69 2.85 45.43
N GLU A 46 55.68 1.88 44.51
CA GLU A 46 56.59 0.72 44.52
C GLU A 46 58.03 1.12 44.18
N ILE A 47 58.21 2.05 43.22
CA ILE A 47 59.54 2.58 42.89
C ILE A 47 60.11 3.31 44.10
N LEU A 48 59.31 4.17 44.74
CA LEU A 48 59.73 4.94 45.91
C LEU A 48 60.04 4.02 47.11
N ALA A 49 59.23 3.00 47.35
CA ALA A 49 59.51 1.98 48.36
C ALA A 49 60.81 1.19 48.05
N GLY A 50 61.02 0.81 46.78
CA GLY A 50 62.24 0.14 46.32
C GLY A 50 63.49 0.99 46.50
N VAL A 51 63.41 2.30 46.20
CA VAL A 51 64.51 3.25 46.41
C VAL A 51 64.83 3.43 47.89
N ILE A 52 63.82 3.57 48.75
CA ILE A 52 64.02 3.68 50.21
C ILE A 52 64.64 2.39 50.75
N ALA A 53 64.20 1.22 50.30
CA ALA A 53 64.78 -0.06 50.69
C ALA A 53 66.24 -0.21 50.23
N ALA A 54 66.56 0.18 49.01
CA ALA A 54 67.94 0.16 48.50
C ALA A 54 68.85 1.14 49.28
N ALA A 55 68.34 2.35 49.55
CA ALA A 55 69.06 3.36 50.32
C ALA A 55 69.27 2.94 51.78
N SER A 56 68.30 2.27 52.42
CA SER A 56 68.44 1.79 53.79
C SER A 56 69.44 0.65 53.91
N ILE A 57 69.43 -0.30 52.97
CA ILE A 57 70.42 -1.38 52.89
C ILE A 57 71.82 -0.80 52.65
N GLY A 58 71.96 0.14 51.71
CA GLY A 58 73.24 0.80 51.42
C GLY A 58 73.79 1.58 52.61
N THR A 59 72.93 2.32 53.31
CA THR A 59 73.32 3.08 54.52
C THR A 59 73.69 2.16 55.66
N SER A 60 72.96 1.05 55.86
CA SER A 60 73.25 0.06 56.89
C SER A 60 74.59 -0.65 56.64
N ALA A 61 74.86 -1.04 55.40
CA ALA A 61 76.14 -1.65 55.00
C ALA A 61 77.31 -0.68 55.22
N ALA A 62 77.16 0.59 54.86
CA ALA A 62 78.18 1.62 55.09
C ALA A 62 78.44 1.84 56.60
N ALA A 63 77.40 1.85 57.43
CA ALA A 63 77.52 1.98 58.88
C ALA A 63 78.25 0.79 59.53
N MET A 64 78.04 -0.44 59.04
CA MET A 64 78.75 -1.64 59.52
C MET A 64 80.26 -1.58 59.26
N VAL A 65 80.67 -0.98 58.15
CA VAL A 65 82.10 -0.82 57.80
C VAL A 65 82.77 0.25 58.67
N LEU A 66 82.07 1.35 58.97
CA LEU A 66 82.62 2.47 59.72
C LEU A 66 82.63 2.26 61.24
N SER A 67 81.72 1.45 61.78
CA SER A 67 81.60 1.23 63.24
C SER A 67 81.07 -0.17 63.56
N PRO A 68 81.97 -1.17 63.69
CA PRO A 68 81.59 -2.55 63.97
C PRO A 68 81.16 -2.71 65.44
N SER A 69 79.88 -2.45 65.72
CA SER A 69 79.25 -2.71 67.01
C SER A 69 78.15 -3.75 66.88
N ASN A 70 78.04 -4.66 67.85
CA ASN A 70 77.09 -5.78 67.83
C ASN A 70 75.62 -5.32 67.71
N ILE A 71 75.32 -4.13 68.21
CA ILE A 71 73.98 -3.52 68.15
C ILE A 71 73.61 -3.15 66.70
N VAL A 72 74.58 -2.68 65.90
CA VAL A 72 74.36 -2.28 64.51
C VAL A 72 74.08 -3.49 63.61
N PHE A 73 74.71 -4.64 63.88
CA PHE A 73 74.43 -5.89 63.16
C PHE A 73 73.00 -6.40 63.40
N LEU A 74 72.51 -6.34 64.65
CA LEU A 74 71.14 -6.71 64.97
C LEU A 74 70.12 -5.76 64.33
N ALA A 75 70.33 -4.44 64.44
CA ALA A 75 69.43 -3.44 63.84
C ALA A 75 69.40 -3.54 62.30
N GLY A 76 70.55 -3.75 61.67
CA GLY A 76 70.65 -3.97 60.22
C GLY A 76 69.91 -5.24 59.78
N GLY A 77 70.06 -6.35 60.51
CA GLY A 77 69.38 -7.62 60.21
C GLY A 77 67.85 -7.50 60.22
N PHE A 78 67.27 -6.83 61.23
CA PHE A 78 65.83 -6.60 61.28
C PHE A 78 65.33 -5.69 60.15
N SER A 79 66.08 -4.64 59.82
CA SER A 79 65.71 -3.73 58.70
C SER A 79 65.70 -4.45 57.35
N CYS A 80 66.61 -5.40 57.15
CA CYS A 80 66.70 -6.21 55.93
C CYS A 80 65.53 -7.19 55.78
N ALA A 81 64.89 -7.62 56.88
CA ALA A 81 63.71 -8.48 56.83
C ALA A 81 62.40 -7.71 56.62
N ILE A 82 62.29 -6.51 57.22
CA ILE A 82 61.08 -5.67 57.13
C ILE A 82 60.89 -5.10 55.72
N GLY A 83 61.97 -4.71 55.03
CA GLY A 83 61.90 -4.14 53.69
C GLY A 83 61.21 -5.05 52.66
N PRO A 84 61.66 -6.30 52.46
CA PRO A 84 61.03 -7.26 51.57
C PRO A 84 59.58 -7.59 51.97
N TYR A 85 59.29 -7.68 53.27
CA TYR A 85 57.95 -7.97 53.76
C TYR A 85 56.96 -6.83 53.47
N ALA A 86 57.36 -5.58 53.70
CA ALA A 86 56.57 -4.40 53.38
C ALA A 86 56.34 -4.29 51.86
N TYR A 87 57.36 -4.54 51.04
CA TYR A 87 57.23 -4.58 49.58
C TYR A 87 56.24 -5.67 49.12
N TYR A 88 56.29 -6.86 49.72
CA TYR A 88 55.34 -7.93 49.41
C TYR A 88 53.90 -7.58 49.80
N GLN A 89 53.69 -6.97 50.98
CA GLN A 89 52.36 -6.50 51.39
C GLN A 89 51.81 -5.42 50.47
N GLN A 90 52.65 -4.45 50.09
CA GLN A 90 52.25 -3.35 49.22
C GLN A 90 51.80 -3.88 47.84
N ARG A 91 52.50 -4.87 47.29
CA ARG A 91 52.13 -5.52 46.03
C ARG A 91 50.76 -6.22 46.10
N ARG A 92 50.44 -6.89 47.22
CA ARG A 92 49.11 -7.51 47.40
C ARG A 92 47.99 -6.49 47.48
N LEU A 93 48.24 -5.33 48.08
CA LEU A 93 47.26 -4.23 48.10
C LEU A 93 47.04 -3.67 46.70
N THR A 94 48.11 -3.49 45.91
CA THR A 94 48.02 -3.06 44.51
C THR A 94 47.19 -4.03 43.66
N ASP A 95 47.44 -5.34 43.79
CA ASP A 95 46.69 -6.37 43.05
C ASP A 95 45.19 -6.38 43.42
N VAL A 96 44.85 -6.17 44.69
CA VAL A 96 43.44 -6.09 45.14
C VAL A 96 42.75 -4.84 44.59
N VAL A 97 43.43 -3.69 44.58
CA VAL A 97 42.89 -2.45 43.99
C VAL A 97 42.68 -2.62 42.50
N ALA A 98 43.62 -3.23 41.78
CA ALA A 98 43.47 -3.54 40.36
C ALA A 98 42.30 -4.51 40.09
N LEU A 99 42.09 -5.51 40.94
CA LEU A 99 40.94 -6.41 40.84
C LEU A 99 39.61 -5.68 41.10
N GLN A 100 39.56 -4.73 42.03
CA GLN A 100 38.36 -3.91 42.26
C GLN A 100 38.04 -3.02 41.07
N GLU A 101 39.06 -2.40 40.45
CA GLU A 101 38.88 -1.59 39.24
C GLU A 101 38.38 -2.43 38.07
N THR A 102 38.95 -3.62 37.86
CA THR A 102 38.48 -4.53 36.79
C THR A 102 37.07 -5.05 37.06
N HIS A 103 36.71 -5.35 38.31
CA HIS A 103 35.34 -5.73 38.68
C HIS A 103 34.36 -4.59 38.45
N LYS A 104 34.74 -3.35 38.78
CA LYS A 104 33.91 -2.16 38.52
C LYS A 104 33.71 -1.97 37.02
N ALA A 105 34.78 -2.04 36.22
CA ALA A 105 34.70 -1.91 34.77
C ALA A 105 33.85 -3.02 34.14
N LEU A 106 33.95 -4.25 34.64
CA LEU A 106 33.14 -5.38 34.19
C LEU A 106 31.67 -5.18 34.57
N SER A 107 31.39 -4.72 35.79
CA SER A 107 30.04 -4.37 36.23
C SER A 107 29.40 -3.28 35.38
N GLU A 108 30.17 -2.25 34.99
CA GLU A 108 29.70 -1.20 34.08
C GLU A 108 29.40 -1.75 32.68
N GLN A 109 30.21 -2.69 32.18
CA GLN A 109 29.96 -3.35 30.90
C GLN A 109 28.72 -4.23 30.94
N VAL A 110 28.51 -4.99 32.03
CA VAL A 110 27.31 -5.81 32.23
C VAL A 110 26.07 -4.93 32.32
N ASP A 111 26.12 -3.81 33.04
CA ASP A 111 25.00 -2.86 33.11
C ASP A 111 24.69 -2.26 31.73
N ARG A 112 25.73 -1.93 30.94
CA ARG A 112 25.56 -1.46 29.55
C ARG A 112 24.92 -2.52 28.66
N LEU A 113 25.41 -3.76 28.71
CA LEU A 113 24.84 -4.88 27.97
C LEU A 113 23.40 -5.19 28.41
N GLY A 114 23.10 -5.05 29.70
CA GLY A 114 21.74 -5.16 30.22
C GLY A 114 20.80 -4.14 29.59
N LYS A 115 21.21 -2.86 29.56
CA LYS A 115 20.45 -1.78 28.90
C LYS A 115 20.27 -2.00 27.40
N GLU A 116 21.33 -2.46 26.71
CA GLU A 116 21.26 -2.78 25.29
C GLU A 116 20.30 -3.95 25.01
N ASN A 117 20.30 -4.98 25.87
CA ASN A 117 19.39 -6.12 25.75
C ASN A 117 17.93 -5.72 26.01
N THR A 118 17.67 -4.89 27.04
CA THR A 118 16.34 -4.33 27.28
C THR A 118 15.84 -3.52 26.08
N ARG A 119 16.68 -2.65 25.52
CA ARG A 119 16.33 -1.87 24.32
C ARG A 119 16.04 -2.76 23.10
N LEU A 120 16.84 -3.81 22.91
CA LEU A 120 16.64 -4.75 21.82
C LEU A 120 15.31 -5.50 22.00
N HIS A 121 14.98 -5.91 23.22
CA HIS A 121 13.73 -6.55 23.54
C HIS A 121 12.52 -5.63 23.26
N GLU A 122 12.59 -4.35 23.65
CA GLU A 122 11.57 -3.35 23.30
C GLU A 122 11.40 -3.22 21.77
N THR A 123 12.51 -3.23 21.03
CA THR A 123 12.49 -3.18 19.57
C THR A 123 11.79 -4.42 18.98
N VAL A 124 12.05 -5.61 19.52
CA VAL A 124 11.37 -6.85 19.09
C VAL A 124 9.86 -6.78 19.37
N VAL A 125 9.44 -6.23 20.51
CA VAL A 125 8.02 -6.03 20.83
C VAL A 125 7.36 -5.07 19.84
N GLU A 126 8.03 -3.96 19.48
CA GLU A 126 7.53 -3.01 18.48
C GLU A 126 7.41 -3.64 17.09
N LEU A 127 8.40 -4.44 16.67
CA LEU A 127 8.35 -5.18 15.42
C LEU A 127 7.21 -6.20 15.42
N SER A 128 6.99 -6.92 16.53
CA SER A 128 5.87 -7.85 16.65
C SER A 128 4.53 -7.12 16.50
N ALA A 129 4.34 -5.99 17.17
CA ALA A 129 3.13 -5.19 17.01
C ALA A 129 2.95 -4.65 15.57
N THR A 130 4.05 -4.42 14.86
CA THR A 130 4.01 -4.03 13.45
C THR A 130 3.60 -5.20 12.56
N VAL A 131 4.06 -6.42 12.85
CA VAL A 131 3.64 -7.64 12.15
C VAL A 131 2.15 -7.91 12.38
N ASP A 132 1.66 -7.79 13.60
CA ASP A 132 0.22 -7.95 13.91
C ASP A 132 -0.64 -6.97 13.10
N ARG A 133 -0.19 -5.71 12.97
CA ARG A 133 -0.87 -4.71 12.12
C ARG A 133 -0.84 -5.06 10.64
N LEU A 134 0.23 -5.69 10.15
CA LEU A 134 0.30 -6.13 8.76
C LEU A 134 -0.64 -7.31 8.49
N GLU A 135 -0.79 -8.22 9.46
CA GLU A 135 -1.78 -9.30 9.41
C GLU A 135 -3.21 -8.73 9.36
N ASP A 136 -3.53 -7.74 10.19
CA ASP A 136 -4.83 -7.04 10.13
C ASP A 136 -5.08 -6.39 8.75
N VAL A 137 -4.05 -5.80 8.15
CA VAL A 137 -4.14 -5.19 6.81
C VAL A 137 -4.32 -6.25 5.72
N GLU A 138 -3.64 -7.39 5.81
CA GLU A 138 -3.83 -8.52 4.89
C GLU A 138 -5.27 -9.05 4.95
N GLN A 139 -5.80 -9.24 6.16
CA GLN A 139 -7.18 -9.68 6.35
C GLN A 139 -8.18 -8.66 5.79
N ALA A 140 -7.95 -7.37 6.01
CA ALA A 140 -8.77 -6.32 5.41
C ALA A 140 -8.71 -6.34 3.88
N LEU A 141 -7.52 -6.60 3.30
CA LEU A 141 -7.34 -6.70 1.85
C LEU A 141 -8.06 -7.91 1.27
N ASP A 142 -8.08 -9.04 1.98
CA ASP A 142 -8.79 -10.26 1.57
C ASP A 142 -10.31 -10.04 1.53
N VAL A 143 -10.87 -9.41 2.57
CA VAL A 143 -12.29 -9.02 2.63
C VAL A 143 -12.65 -8.06 1.48
N ILE A 144 -11.80 -7.07 1.20
CA ILE A 144 -12.01 -6.15 0.09
C ILE A 144 -11.96 -6.88 -1.25
N THR A 145 -11.01 -7.78 -1.45
CA THR A 145 -10.87 -8.56 -2.68
C THR A 145 -12.08 -9.46 -2.91
N GLN A 146 -12.58 -10.10 -1.85
CA GLN A 146 -13.80 -10.90 -1.89
C GLN A 146 -15.04 -10.05 -2.24
N THR A 147 -15.15 -8.87 -1.62
CA THR A 147 -16.29 -7.96 -1.85
C THR A 147 -16.24 -7.32 -3.24
N GLN A 148 -15.06 -6.91 -3.72
CA GLN A 148 -14.88 -6.35 -5.07
C GLN A 148 -15.08 -7.41 -6.16
N GLY A 149 -14.59 -8.64 -5.97
CA GLY A 149 -14.83 -9.74 -6.90
C GLY A 149 -16.31 -10.07 -7.05
N GLN A 150 -17.06 -10.08 -5.94
CA GLN A 150 -18.53 -10.20 -5.96
C GLN A 150 -19.21 -8.99 -6.62
N SER A 151 -18.70 -7.77 -6.40
CA SER A 151 -19.27 -6.56 -6.98
C SER A 151 -19.10 -6.50 -8.50
N VAL A 152 -17.99 -7.00 -9.05
CA VAL A 152 -17.78 -7.07 -10.50
C VAL A 152 -18.69 -8.10 -11.15
N ALA A 153 -18.85 -9.28 -10.54
CA ALA A 153 -19.78 -10.29 -11.03
C ALA A 153 -21.25 -9.81 -10.99
N ALA A 154 -21.66 -9.18 -9.89
CA ALA A 154 -22.98 -8.58 -9.76
C ALA A 154 -23.21 -7.43 -10.76
N PHE A 155 -22.19 -6.62 -11.03
CA PHE A 155 -22.25 -5.57 -12.04
C PHE A 155 -22.36 -6.14 -13.46
N GLU A 156 -21.60 -7.20 -13.78
CA GLU A 156 -21.72 -7.90 -15.07
C GLU A 156 -23.13 -8.48 -15.28
N GLU A 157 -23.68 -9.12 -14.24
CA GLU A 157 -25.06 -9.62 -14.24
C GLU A 157 -26.06 -8.48 -14.45
N GLN A 158 -25.91 -7.35 -13.75
CA GLN A 158 -26.78 -6.19 -13.91
C GLN A 158 -26.70 -5.56 -15.31
N VAL A 159 -25.53 -5.52 -15.93
CA VAL A 159 -25.36 -5.03 -17.31
C VAL A 159 -26.03 -5.99 -18.30
N LYS A 160 -25.92 -7.30 -18.07
CA LYS A 160 -26.59 -8.33 -18.89
C LYS A 160 -28.12 -8.22 -18.78
N ASP A 161 -28.64 -8.09 -17.56
CA ASP A 161 -30.07 -7.89 -17.32
C ASP A 161 -30.58 -6.60 -17.96
N ASN A 162 -29.81 -5.51 -17.89
CA ASN A 162 -30.17 -4.25 -18.54
C ASN A 162 -30.21 -4.41 -20.08
N ARG A 163 -29.25 -5.11 -20.68
CA ARG A 163 -29.30 -5.44 -22.12
C ARG A 163 -30.56 -6.23 -22.48
N ASP A 164 -30.91 -7.23 -21.68
CA ASP A 164 -32.12 -8.03 -21.90
C ASP A 164 -33.40 -7.19 -21.76
N ILE A 165 -33.43 -6.25 -20.80
CA ILE A 165 -34.53 -5.28 -20.65
C ILE A 165 -34.62 -4.38 -21.89
N LEU A 166 -33.51 -3.84 -22.37
CA LEU A 166 -33.48 -2.99 -23.57
C LEU A 166 -34.00 -3.74 -24.81
N LEU A 167 -33.59 -5.00 -25.00
CA LEU A 167 -34.10 -5.84 -26.10
C LEU A 167 -35.61 -6.07 -25.99
N ARG A 168 -36.12 -6.31 -24.78
CA ARG A 168 -37.57 -6.43 -24.54
C ARG A 168 -38.31 -5.12 -24.77
N MET A 169 -37.75 -3.99 -24.36
CA MET A 169 -38.32 -2.66 -24.61
C MET A 169 -38.36 -2.34 -26.10
N GLN A 170 -37.29 -2.63 -26.84
CA GLN A 170 -37.24 -2.47 -28.28
C GLN A 170 -38.28 -3.35 -28.99
N SER A 171 -38.42 -4.61 -28.58
CA SER A 171 -39.45 -5.51 -29.11
C SER A 171 -40.87 -4.99 -28.81
N ASN A 172 -41.12 -4.50 -27.59
CA ASN A 172 -42.40 -3.89 -27.23
C ASN A 172 -42.70 -2.62 -28.04
N LEU A 173 -41.69 -1.80 -28.31
CA LEU A 173 -41.82 -0.60 -29.15
C LEU A 173 -42.13 -0.98 -30.60
N LYS A 174 -41.41 -1.96 -31.18
CA LYS A 174 -41.69 -2.53 -32.50
C LYS A 174 -43.13 -3.07 -32.59
N ALA A 175 -43.58 -3.82 -31.57
CA ALA A 175 -44.94 -4.36 -31.51
C ALA A 175 -46.01 -3.26 -31.42
N ASN A 176 -45.75 -2.20 -30.63
CA ASN A 176 -46.67 -1.06 -30.52
C ASN A 176 -46.80 -0.30 -31.85
N ILE A 177 -45.66 -0.03 -32.51
CA ILE A 177 -45.63 0.58 -33.84
C ILE A 177 -46.39 -0.29 -34.85
N LEU A 178 -46.13 -1.59 -34.87
CA LEU A 178 -46.83 -2.53 -35.75
C LEU A 178 -48.35 -2.46 -35.55
N GLN A 179 -48.80 -2.48 -34.30
CA GLN A 179 -50.21 -2.40 -33.96
C GLN A 179 -50.84 -1.08 -34.45
N ASN A 180 -50.15 0.04 -34.27
CA ASN A 180 -50.62 1.35 -34.74
C ASN A 180 -50.70 1.40 -36.28
N LEU A 181 -49.69 0.85 -36.98
CA LEU A 181 -49.68 0.74 -38.45
C LEU A 181 -50.85 -0.13 -38.92
N LEU A 182 -51.03 -1.31 -38.33
CA LEU A 182 -52.12 -2.24 -38.68
C LEU A 182 -53.50 -1.61 -38.47
N GLN A 183 -53.68 -0.86 -37.38
CA GLN A 183 -54.92 -0.15 -37.10
C GLN A 183 -55.20 0.96 -38.12
N VAL A 184 -54.17 1.70 -38.57
CA VAL A 184 -54.32 2.73 -39.61
C VAL A 184 -54.73 2.09 -40.94
N VAL A 185 -54.15 0.95 -41.30
CA VAL A 185 -54.51 0.23 -42.53
C VAL A 185 -55.96 -0.27 -42.45
N ILE A 186 -56.33 -0.97 -41.37
CA ILE A 186 -57.69 -1.50 -41.19
C ILE A 186 -58.74 -0.38 -41.17
N ARG A 187 -58.43 0.76 -40.56
CA ARG A 187 -59.34 1.92 -40.53
C ARG A 187 -59.42 2.66 -41.87
N SER A 188 -58.44 2.50 -42.74
CA SER A 188 -58.45 3.14 -44.06
C SER A 188 -59.33 2.39 -45.06
N ASP A 189 -59.52 1.08 -44.88
CA ASP A 189 -60.46 0.25 -45.64
C ASP A 189 -61.91 0.52 -45.19
N ASN A 190 -62.60 1.43 -45.87
CA ASN A 190 -63.98 1.82 -45.55
C ASN A 190 -65.04 1.01 -46.31
N ASP A 191 -64.67 0.39 -47.44
CA ASP A 191 -65.58 -0.30 -48.34
C ASP A 191 -65.44 -1.83 -48.28
N ALA A 192 -64.55 -2.33 -47.42
CA ALA A 192 -64.23 -3.75 -47.27
C ALA A 192 -63.79 -4.40 -48.59
N SER A 193 -63.26 -3.61 -49.52
CA SER A 193 -62.74 -4.08 -50.80
C SER A 193 -61.44 -4.88 -50.62
N LEU A 194 -60.78 -4.74 -49.46
CA LEU A 194 -59.48 -5.35 -49.14
C LEU A 194 -58.39 -4.97 -50.16
N THR A 195 -58.59 -3.86 -50.89
CA THR A 195 -57.68 -3.34 -51.91
C THR A 195 -57.47 -1.85 -51.71
N ILE A 196 -56.21 -1.42 -51.75
CA ILE A 196 -55.82 -0.01 -51.63
C ILE A 196 -55.70 0.57 -53.03
N GLU A 197 -56.57 1.51 -53.36
CA GLU A 197 -56.54 2.20 -54.64
C GLU A 197 -55.47 3.30 -54.66
N GLU A 198 -54.98 3.67 -55.85
CA GLU A 198 -53.89 4.63 -55.99
C GLU A 198 -54.19 6.02 -55.39
N HIS A 199 -55.47 6.41 -55.38
CA HIS A 199 -55.89 7.67 -54.78
C HIS A 199 -55.89 7.63 -53.23
N GLU A 200 -55.94 6.44 -52.62
CA GLU A 200 -55.96 6.23 -51.17
C GLU A 200 -54.56 6.10 -50.58
N ILE A 201 -53.57 5.71 -51.39
CA ILE A 201 -52.16 5.57 -50.98
C ILE A 201 -51.65 6.87 -50.35
N GLY A 202 -51.99 8.03 -50.93
CA GLY A 202 -51.56 9.33 -50.41
C GLY A 202 -52.12 9.66 -49.02
N ASP A 203 -53.36 9.28 -48.75
CA ASP A 203 -53.99 9.50 -47.43
C ASP A 203 -53.49 8.49 -46.39
N LEU A 204 -53.19 7.26 -46.81
CA LEU A 204 -52.55 6.26 -45.96
C LEU A 204 -51.14 6.70 -45.53
N ILE A 205 -50.33 7.22 -46.46
CA ILE A 205 -49.01 7.79 -46.17
C ILE A 205 -49.11 8.93 -45.14
N LYS A 206 -50.06 9.86 -45.31
CA LYS A 206 -50.26 10.95 -44.34
C LYS A 206 -50.63 10.44 -42.96
N ARG A 207 -51.50 9.42 -42.87
CA ARG A 207 -51.90 8.81 -41.59
C ARG A 207 -50.72 8.11 -40.91
N PHE A 208 -49.89 7.42 -41.68
CA PHE A 208 -48.71 6.79 -41.12
C PHE A 208 -47.64 7.77 -40.63
N LYS A 209 -47.44 8.89 -41.33
CA LYS A 209 -46.57 9.99 -40.84
C LYS A 209 -47.06 10.60 -39.53
N GLY A 210 -48.33 10.40 -39.18
CA GLY A 210 -48.90 10.82 -37.90
C GLY A 210 -48.61 9.85 -36.74
N ILE A 211 -47.99 8.69 -37.01
CA ILE A 211 -47.57 7.75 -35.96
C ILE A 211 -46.21 8.17 -35.43
N ASN A 212 -46.11 8.38 -34.12
CA ASN A 212 -44.84 8.74 -33.48
C ASN A 212 -43.82 7.58 -33.60
N GLY A 213 -42.59 7.92 -33.99
CA GLY A 213 -41.48 6.96 -34.06
C GLY A 213 -41.33 6.21 -35.39
N VAL A 214 -42.06 6.59 -36.45
CA VAL A 214 -41.99 5.95 -37.78
C VAL A 214 -41.70 6.97 -38.88
N GLU A 215 -40.67 6.71 -39.67
CA GLU A 215 -40.42 7.39 -40.94
C GLU A 215 -40.75 6.45 -42.11
N ILE A 216 -41.29 7.01 -43.19
CA ILE A 216 -41.72 6.24 -44.37
C ILE A 216 -41.03 6.76 -45.60
N ASN A 217 -40.49 5.82 -46.36
CA ASN A 217 -40.06 6.08 -47.72
C ASN A 217 -41.28 6.00 -48.66
N GLU A 218 -41.86 7.17 -48.96
CA GLU A 218 -43.09 7.29 -49.74
C GLU A 218 -42.98 6.68 -51.14
N ASP A 219 -41.86 6.93 -51.82
CA ASP A 219 -41.63 6.48 -53.18
C ASP A 219 -41.57 4.95 -53.25
N ARG A 220 -40.89 4.34 -52.26
CA ARG A 220 -40.79 2.90 -52.16
C ARG A 220 -42.10 2.25 -51.74
N PHE A 221 -42.77 2.81 -50.72
CA PHE A 221 -44.08 2.35 -50.28
C PHE A 221 -45.09 2.33 -51.45
N ARG A 222 -45.14 3.41 -52.23
CA ARG A 222 -46.00 3.52 -53.40
C ARG A 222 -45.63 2.53 -54.50
N SER A 223 -44.33 2.37 -54.79
CA SER A 223 -43.87 1.44 -55.83
C SER A 223 -44.23 -0.02 -55.52
N VAL A 224 -44.11 -0.44 -54.26
CA VAL A 224 -44.38 -1.82 -53.84
C VAL A 224 -45.88 -2.10 -53.85
N ILE A 225 -46.71 -1.17 -53.37
CA ILE A 225 -48.17 -1.33 -53.42
C ILE A 225 -48.68 -1.41 -54.86
N MET A 226 -48.16 -0.56 -55.75
CA MET A 226 -48.53 -0.58 -57.17
C MET A 226 -48.07 -1.86 -57.87
N SER A 227 -46.88 -2.38 -57.53
CA SER A 227 -46.37 -3.63 -58.11
C SER A 227 -47.15 -4.87 -57.65
N SER A 228 -47.75 -4.81 -56.46
CA SER A 228 -48.45 -5.92 -55.82
C SER A 228 -49.97 -5.90 -56.03
N GLY A 229 -50.46 -5.02 -56.92
CA GLY A 229 -51.88 -4.90 -57.26
C GLY A 229 -52.75 -4.34 -56.13
N GLY A 230 -52.15 -3.62 -55.17
CA GLY A 230 -52.88 -2.91 -54.12
C GLY A 230 -53.51 -3.80 -53.04
N SER A 231 -53.23 -5.12 -52.99
CA SER A 231 -53.91 -5.96 -51.99
C SER A 231 -53.53 -5.60 -50.55
N LEU A 232 -54.51 -5.57 -49.66
CA LEU A 232 -54.33 -5.37 -48.23
C LEU A 232 -53.36 -6.40 -47.62
N GLN A 233 -53.42 -7.63 -48.11
CA GLN A 233 -52.53 -8.73 -47.71
C GLN A 233 -51.06 -8.36 -47.94
N CYS A 234 -50.75 -7.74 -49.09
CA CYS A 234 -49.40 -7.31 -49.38
C CYS A 234 -48.93 -6.18 -48.45
N VAL A 235 -49.81 -5.24 -48.10
CA VAL A 235 -49.51 -4.18 -47.12
C VAL A 235 -49.21 -4.78 -45.74
N MET A 236 -49.97 -5.80 -45.33
CA MET A 236 -49.70 -6.54 -44.09
C MET A 236 -48.38 -7.28 -44.12
N ASP A 237 -47.99 -7.86 -45.27
CA ASP A 237 -46.70 -8.53 -45.43
C ASP A 237 -45.53 -7.54 -45.41
N ILE A 238 -45.71 -6.35 -45.99
CA ILE A 238 -44.73 -5.25 -45.90
C ILE A 238 -44.56 -4.76 -44.46
N ILE A 239 -45.67 -4.60 -43.72
CA ILE A 239 -45.65 -4.20 -42.32
C ILE A 239 -45.05 -5.31 -41.44
N ARG A 240 -45.27 -6.59 -41.77
CA ARG A 240 -44.65 -7.74 -41.09
C ARG A 240 -43.14 -7.77 -41.27
N ASN A 241 -42.63 -7.36 -42.44
CA ASN A 241 -41.20 -7.24 -42.69
C ASN A 241 -40.51 -6.18 -41.79
N LEU A 242 -41.26 -5.29 -41.11
CA LEU A 242 -40.72 -4.38 -40.08
C LEU A 242 -40.19 -5.11 -38.83
N ILE A 243 -40.70 -6.32 -38.57
CA ILE A 243 -40.34 -7.11 -37.38
C ILE A 243 -39.15 -8.04 -37.65
N ASP A 244 -39.00 -8.50 -38.89
CA ASP A 244 -37.88 -9.36 -39.26
C ASP A 244 -36.64 -8.51 -39.57
N ASP A 245 -35.61 -8.62 -38.73
CA ASP A 245 -34.28 -7.95 -38.90
C ASP A 245 -33.49 -8.46 -40.14
N LYS A 246 -34.17 -9.06 -41.11
CA LYS A 246 -33.60 -9.71 -42.31
C LYS A 246 -33.74 -8.89 -43.59
N VAL A 247 -34.24 -7.65 -43.52
CA VAL A 247 -34.30 -6.77 -44.68
C VAL A 247 -32.91 -6.15 -44.90
N PRO A 248 -32.32 -6.24 -46.11
CA PRO A 248 -31.03 -5.61 -46.41
C PRO A 248 -31.08 -4.10 -46.12
N ALA A 249 -30.07 -3.59 -45.41
CA ALA A 249 -29.94 -2.17 -45.07
C ALA A 249 -30.04 -1.32 -46.33
N GLY A 250 -31.13 -0.55 -46.44
CA GLY A 250 -31.47 0.26 -47.62
C GLY A 250 -32.84 -0.06 -48.22
N ASP A 251 -33.37 -1.27 -48.07
CA ASP A 251 -34.68 -1.72 -48.57
C ASP A 251 -35.84 -1.57 -47.57
N GLU A 252 -35.57 -0.90 -46.45
CA GLU A 252 -36.56 -0.61 -45.42
C GLU A 252 -37.54 0.47 -45.89
N ILE A 253 -38.81 0.08 -46.02
CA ILE A 253 -39.91 0.99 -46.38
C ILE A 253 -40.32 1.87 -45.18
N PHE A 254 -40.09 1.36 -43.98
CA PHE A 254 -40.39 1.99 -42.71
C PHE A 254 -39.13 1.96 -41.85
N ILE A 255 -38.76 3.12 -41.30
CA ILE A 255 -37.59 3.28 -40.42
C ILE A 255 -38.11 3.69 -39.04
N ILE A 256 -37.71 2.97 -38.00
CA ILE A 256 -38.07 3.29 -36.61
C ILE A 256 -37.07 4.32 -36.09
N LYS A 257 -37.55 5.47 -35.63
CA LYS A 257 -36.72 6.46 -34.94
C LYS A 257 -36.72 6.18 -33.44
N ASP A 258 -35.52 6.10 -32.86
CA ASP A 258 -35.29 6.13 -31.42
C ASP A 258 -35.72 7.47 -30.80
#